data_AF-A0A971EQS0-F1
#
_entry.id   AF-A0A971EQS0-F1
#
_cell.length_a   1.000
_cell.length_b   1.000
_cell.length_c   1.000
_cell.angle_alpha   90.00
_cell.angle_beta   90.00
_cell.angle_gamma   90.00
#
_symmetry.space_group_name_H-M   'P 1'
#
loop_
_entity.id
_entity.type
_entity.pdbx_description
1 polymer ?
#
loop_
_entity_poly.entity_id
_entity_poly.type
_entity_poly.pdbx_seq_one_letter_code
_entity_poly.pdbx_strand_id
1 'polypeptide(L)' 'MTINDVLTAAEAAEIYGISKVSLRQRLERGKAFVHGVDCRKTSTGERGDWLVTRQAMERVYGPLKDRT' A
#
# COMPACT_ATOMS: atom_id res chain seq x y z
N MET A 1 -6.65 13.31 7.11
CA MET A 1 -5.67 12.21 7.04
C MET A 1 -5.32 11.81 8.47
N THR A 2 -5.52 10.54 8.79
CA THR A 2 -5.21 9.93 10.08
C THR A 2 -4.16 8.86 9.88
N ILE A 3 -3.53 8.38 10.96
CA ILE A 3 -2.55 7.29 10.87
C ILE A 3 -3.15 5.99 10.31
N ASN A 4 -4.46 5.77 10.51
CA ASN A 4 -5.20 4.60 10.01
C ASN A 4 -5.43 4.63 8.49
N ASP A 5 -5.14 5.76 7.84
CA ASP A 5 -5.17 5.92 6.40
C ASP A 5 -3.86 5.49 5.74
N VAL A 6 -2.84 5.11 6.52
CA VAL A 6 -1.57 4.56 6.04
C VAL A 6 -1.49 3.10 6.43
N LEU A 7 -1.26 2.25 5.44
CA LEU A 7 -1.17 0.80 5.61
C LEU A 7 0.26 0.34 5.33
N THR A 8 0.71 -0.66 6.06
CA THR A 8 1.84 -1.49 5.64
C THR A 8 1.46 -2.27 4.38
N ALA A 9 2.46 -2.68 3.60
CA ALA A 9 2.22 -3.55 2.44
C ALA A 9 1.62 -4.91 2.84
N ALA A 10 1.74 -5.35 4.09
CA ALA A 10 1.08 -6.55 4.57
C ALA A 10 -0.42 -6.33 4.79
N GLU A 11 -0.79 -5.28 5.52
CA GLU A 11 -2.19 -4.93 5.78
C GLU A 11 -2.94 -4.62 4.48
N ALA A 12 -2.33 -3.82 3.60
CA ALA A 12 -2.88 -3.50 2.29
C ALA A 12 -3.07 -4.75 1.42
N ALA A 13 -2.15 -5.72 1.50
CA ALA A 13 -2.27 -6.96 0.75
C ALA A 13 -3.45 -7.82 1.25
N GLU A 14 -3.61 -7.92 2.56
CA GLU A 14 -4.70 -8.67 3.20
C GLU A 14 -6.07 -8.04 2.89
N ILE A 15 -6.20 -6.73 3.11
CA ILE A 15 -7.44 -5.98 2.92
C ILE A 15 -7.96 -6.09 1.49
N TYR A 16 -7.06 -6.01 0.50
CA TYR A 16 -7.42 -6.02 -0.92
C TYR A 16 -7.31 -7.41 -1.58
N GLY A 17 -6.99 -8.46 -0.82
CA GLY A 17 -6.89 -9.83 -1.34
C GLY A 17 -5.81 -10.01 -2.41
N ILE A 18 -4.69 -9.28 -2.30
CA ILE A 18 -3.58 -9.33 -3.27
C ILE A 18 -2.32 -9.92 -2.63
N SER A 19 -1.42 -10.48 -3.43
CA SER A 19 -0.13 -10.96 -2.93
C SER A 19 0.76 -9.81 -2.46
N LYS A 20 1.28 -9.89 -1.23
CA LYS A 20 2.26 -8.95 -0.66
C LYS A 20 3.49 -8.75 -1.56
N VAL A 21 3.96 -9.82 -2.21
CA VAL A 21 5.11 -9.76 -3.13
C VAL A 21 4.77 -8.95 -4.38
N SER A 22 3.58 -9.18 -4.96
CA SER A 22 3.10 -8.45 -6.13
C SER A 22 2.87 -6.96 -5.82
N LEU A 23 2.31 -6.66 -4.64
CA LEU A 23 2.14 -5.28 -4.19
C LEU A 23 3.49 -4.58 -4.02
N ARG A 24 4.46 -5.21 -3.34
CA ARG A 24 5.82 -4.66 -3.19
C ARG A 24 6.46 -4.32 -4.54
N GLN A 25 6.42 -5.24 -5.50
CA GLN A 25 6.97 -4.98 -6.84
C GLN A 25 6.28 -3.81 -7.55
N ARG A 26 4.96 -3.67 -7.40
CA ARG A 26 4.22 -2.53 -7.96
C ARG A 26 4.60 -1.20 -7.29
N LEU A 27 4.74 -1.20 -5.96
CA LEU A 27 5.15 -0.03 -5.20
C LEU A 27 6.56 0.41 -5.62
N GLU A 28 7.49 -0.53 -5.77
CA GLU A 28 8.89 -0.24 -6.15
C GLU A 28 9.02 0.30 -7.58
N ARG A 29 8.21 -0.19 -8.53
CA ARG A 29 8.22 0.27 -9.93
C ARG A 29 7.71 1.69 -10.15
N GLY A 30 6.99 2.28 -9.19
CA GLY A 30 6.59 3.69 -9.23
C GLY A 30 5.60 4.11 -10.34
N LYS A 31 4.98 3.16 -11.07
CA LYS A 31 4.03 3.47 -12.16
C LYS A 31 2.60 3.70 -11.68
N ALA A 32 2.13 2.87 -10.75
CA ALA A 32 0.77 2.94 -10.21
C ALA A 32 0.69 3.79 -8.92
N PHE A 33 1.84 3.97 -8.26
CA PHE A 33 1.98 4.66 -6.97
C PHE A 33 3.11 5.68 -7.08
N VAL A 34 2.80 6.93 -6.76
CA VAL A 34 3.74 8.05 -6.72
C VAL A 34 4.51 8.01 -5.40
N HIS A 35 5.84 7.89 -5.47
CA HIS A 35 6.69 7.87 -4.28
C HIS A 35 6.68 9.22 -3.56
N GLY A 36 6.63 9.18 -2.23
CA GLY A 36 6.54 10.38 -1.38
C GLY A 36 5.14 10.98 -1.26
N VAL A 37 4.18 10.52 -2.07
CA VAL A 37 2.77 10.94 -2.01
C VAL A 37 1.89 9.74 -1.65
N ASP A 38 1.91 8.69 -2.47
CA ASP A 38 1.10 7.50 -2.30
C ASP A 38 1.78 6.45 -1.43
N CYS A 39 3.11 6.34 -1.55
CA CYS A 39 3.87 5.32 -0.85
C CYS A 39 5.30 5.76 -0.53
N ARG A 40 5.88 5.09 0.46
CA ARG A 40 7.31 5.21 0.78
C ARG A 40 7.84 3.92 1.38
N LYS A 41 9.16 3.73 1.27
CA LYS A 41 9.87 2.69 2.00
C LYS A 41 10.25 3.20 3.39
N THR A 42 10.12 2.36 4.41
CA THR A 42 10.65 2.62 5.75
C THR A 42 12.13 2.32 5.78
N SER A 43 12.88 3.09 6.57
CA SER A 43 14.28 2.84 6.88
C SER A 43 14.46 1.80 8.00
N THR A 44 13.37 1.38 8.65
CA THR A 44 13.35 0.42 9.74
C THR A 44 13.19 -1.02 9.24
N GLY A 45 14.02 -1.93 9.77
CA GLY A 45 14.10 -3.35 9.42
C GLY A 45 15.17 -3.68 8.38
N GLU A 46 15.74 -4.89 8.40
CA GLU A 46 16.87 -5.32 7.52
C GLU A 46 16.64 -5.08 6.03
N ARG A 47 15.39 -5.14 5.56
CA ARG A 47 15.03 -4.97 4.13
C ARG A 47 14.17 -3.74 3.84
N GLY A 48 13.80 -2.98 4.88
CA GLY A 48 12.76 -1.94 4.85
C GLY A 48 11.36 -2.48 4.52
N ASP A 49 10.32 -1.88 5.09
CA ASP A 49 8.93 -2.16 4.74
C ASP A 49 8.36 -1.07 3.83
N TRP A 50 7.24 -1.35 3.19
CA TRP A 50 6.54 -0.36 2.37
C TRP A 50 5.29 0.11 3.10
N LEU A 51 5.11 1.42 3.11
CA LEU A 51 3.88 2.08 3.55
C LEU A 51 3.17 2.64 2.32
N VAL A 52 1.85 2.51 2.29
CA VAL A 52 0.99 2.99 1.22
C VAL A 52 -0.27 3.62 1.81
N THR A 53 -0.76 4.71 1.21
CA THR A 53 -2.00 5.32 1.66
C THR A 53 -3.21 4.49 1.19
N ARG A 54 -4.25 4.44 2.02
CA ARG A 54 -5.53 3.81 1.68
C ARG A 54 -6.12 4.43 0.43
N GLN A 55 -6.05 5.76 0.30
CA GLN A 55 -6.50 6.48 -0.88
C GLN A 55 -5.81 6.00 -2.18
N ALA A 56 -4.50 5.77 -2.14
CA ALA A 56 -3.79 5.26 -3.31
C ALA A 56 -4.18 3.81 -3.63
N MET A 57 -4.41 2.98 -2.61
CA MET A 57 -4.92 1.62 -2.78
C MET A 57 -6.30 1.63 -3.42
N GLU A 58 -7.22 2.47 -2.94
CA GLU A 58 -8.56 2.62 -3.50
C GLU A 58 -8.54 3.08 -4.96
N ARG A 59 -7.63 4.00 -5.31
CA ARG A 59 -7.47 4.48 -6.69
C ARG A 59 -6.98 3.38 -7.64
N VAL A 60 -6.09 2.49 -7.16
CA VAL A 60 -5.46 1.45 -7.99
C VAL A 60 -6.28 0.16 -8.05
N TYR A 61 -6.94 -0.21 -6.95
CA TYR A 61 -7.62 -1.48 -6.78
C TYR A 61 -9.15 -1.36 -6.62
N GLY A 62 -9.67 -0.13 -6.52
CA GLY A 62 -11.09 0.15 -6.29
C GLY A 62 -11.43 0.34 -4.82
N PRO A 63 -12.59 0.95 -4.51
CA PRO A 63 -13.04 1.13 -3.14
C PRO A 63 -13.26 -0.23 -2.47
N LEU A 64 -12.98 -0.32 -1.18
CA LEU A 64 -13.34 -1.50 -0.40
C LEU A 64 -14.85 -1.66 -0.45
N LYS A 65 -15.32 -2.76 -1.06
CA LYS A 65 -16.73 -3.11 -0.98
C LYS A 65 -17.03 -3.36 0.49
N ASP A 66 -17.95 -2.56 1.01
CA ASP A 66 -18.54 -2.74 2.32
C ASP A 66 -18.94 -4.22 2.42
N ARG A 67 -18.26 -4.97 3.29
CA ARG A 67 -18.71 -6.32 3.66
C ARG A 67 -19.88 -6.10 4.62
N THR A 68 -21.02 -5.70 4.07
CA THR A 68 -22.31 -5.68 4.76
C THR A 68 -22.91 -7.08 4.78
#